data_AF-A0A6C0EFK1-F1
#
_entry.id   AF-A0A6C0EFK1-F1
#
_cell.length_a   1.000
_cell.length_b   1.000
_cell.length_c   1.000
_cell.angle_alpha   90.00
_cell.angle_beta   90.00
_cell.angle_gamma   90.00
#
_symmetry.space_group_name_H-M   'P 1'
#
loop_
_entity.id
_entity.type
_entity.pdbx_description
1 polymer ?
#
loop_
_entity_poly.entity_id
_entity_poly.type
_entity_poly.pdbx_seq_one_letter_code
_entity_poly.pdbx_strand_id
1 'polypeptide(L)'
;MDEISKKILKETLGLDPDNLNDSLISREVLLDDTKYEEIKSIIPELKKNMNSTFLTALHNDAEEKQQWPLLNLIRQILHVYKYKMTPIRKSDGYTIDKKKKFKRYFLIQHE
;
A
#
# COMPACT_ATOMS: atom_id res chain seq x y z
N MET A 1 4.90 14.19 -4.66
CA MET A 1 5.27 13.09 -3.74
C MET A 1 6.72 13.29 -3.30
N ASP A 2 6.99 13.29 -1.99
CA ASP A 2 8.34 13.40 -1.43
C ASP A 2 9.20 12.16 -1.73
N GLU A 3 10.52 12.31 -1.69
CA GLU A 3 11.47 11.25 -2.08
C GLU A 3 11.35 9.98 -1.24
N ILE A 4 11.04 10.11 0.05
CA ILE A 4 10.91 8.96 0.96
C ILE A 4 9.64 8.18 0.61
N SER A 5 8.52 8.87 0.39
CA SER A 5 7.28 8.25 -0.09
C SER A 5 7.50 7.54 -1.42
N LYS A 6 8.21 8.17 -2.37
CA LYS A 6 8.56 7.55 -3.65
C LYS A 6 9.38 6.27 -3.47
N LYS A 7 10.39 6.32 -2.60
CA LYS A 7 11.26 5.18 -2.27
C LYS A 7 10.45 4.02 -1.70
N ILE A 8 9.57 4.28 -0.73
CA ILE A 8 8.71 3.25 -0.13
C ILE A 8 7.83 2.59 -1.20
N LEU A 9 7.17 3.36 -2.07
CA LEU A 9 6.32 2.78 -3.13
C LEU A 9 7.11 1.92 -4.12
N LYS A 10 8.32 2.38 -4.49
CA LYS A 10 9.18 1.66 -5.43
C LYS A 10 9.73 0.36 -4.82
N GLU A 11 10.24 0.41 -3.59
CA GLU A 11 10.83 -0.76 -2.91
C GLU A 11 9.77 -1.81 -2.55
N THR A 12 8.59 -1.40 -2.07
CA THR A 12 7.56 -2.36 -1.63
C THR A 12 6.72 -2.92 -2.77
N LEU A 13 6.35 -2.06 -3.73
CA LEU A 13 5.36 -2.40 -4.76
C LEU A 13 5.96 -2.53 -6.16
N GLY A 14 7.22 -2.10 -6.37
CA GLY A 14 7.82 -2.05 -7.68
C GLY A 14 7.14 -1.06 -8.63
N LEU A 15 6.40 -0.10 -8.09
CA LEU A 15 5.69 0.90 -8.89
C LEU A 15 6.60 2.06 -9.24
N ASP A 16 6.35 2.66 -10.40
CA ASP A 16 6.91 3.94 -10.77
C ASP A 16 6.12 5.07 -10.06
N PRO A 17 6.71 5.77 -9.08
CA PRO A 17 6.02 6.82 -8.33
C PRO A 17 5.65 8.04 -9.19
N ASP A 18 6.27 8.21 -10.36
CA ASP A 18 5.93 9.29 -11.29
C ASP A 18 4.76 8.90 -12.23
N ASN A 19 4.43 7.60 -12.32
CA ASN A 19 3.37 7.07 -13.18
C ASN A 19 2.44 6.10 -12.41
N LEU A 20 1.83 6.60 -11.33
CA LEU A 20 0.96 5.78 -10.46
C LEU A 20 -0.46 5.57 -10.99
N ASN A 21 -0.93 6.42 -11.91
CA ASN A 21 -2.32 6.37 -12.37
C ASN A 21 -2.61 5.06 -13.10
N ASP A 22 -3.76 4.45 -12.80
CA ASP A 22 -4.21 3.14 -13.30
C ASP A 22 -3.30 1.95 -12.93
N SER A 23 -2.36 2.15 -11.99
CA SER A 23 -1.54 1.06 -11.45
C SER A 23 -2.36 0.06 -10.64
N LEU A 24 -1.99 -1.22 -10.74
CA LEU A 24 -2.64 -2.32 -10.04
C LEU A 24 -1.70 -2.95 -9.03
N ILE A 25 -2.11 -2.91 -7.76
CA ILE A 25 -1.36 -3.53 -6.66
C ILE A 25 -2.06 -4.81 -6.25
N SER A 26 -1.33 -5.94 -6.17
CA SER A 26 -1.87 -7.17 -5.60
C SER A 26 -2.17 -6.96 -4.11
N ARG A 27 -3.36 -7.37 -3.65
CA ARG A 27 -3.68 -7.32 -2.22
C ARG A 27 -2.70 -8.15 -1.40
N GLU A 28 -2.28 -9.30 -1.91
CA GLU A 28 -1.39 -10.23 -1.19
C GLU A 28 -0.07 -9.57 -0.79
N VAL A 29 0.48 -8.71 -1.65
CA VAL A 29 1.69 -7.93 -1.38
C VAL A 29 1.52 -6.96 -0.21
N LEU A 30 0.33 -6.37 -0.06
CA LEU A 30 0.05 -5.38 0.98
C LEU A 30 -0.30 -6.01 2.34
N LEU A 31 -0.54 -7.32 2.37
CA LEU A 31 -0.79 -8.10 3.58
C LEU A 31 0.46 -8.89 4.02
N ASP A 32 1.59 -8.66 3.36
CA ASP A 32 2.84 -9.35 3.65
C ASP A 32 3.62 -8.59 4.74
N ASP A 33 3.67 -9.18 5.94
CA ASP A 33 4.36 -8.60 7.08
C ASP A 33 5.87 -8.48 6.86
N THR A 34 6.45 -9.35 6.02
CA THR A 34 7.90 -9.30 5.73
C THR A 34 8.28 -8.01 5.03
N LYS A 35 7.44 -7.55 4.09
CA LYS A 35 7.61 -6.28 3.40
C LYS A 35 7.48 -5.08 4.32
N TYR A 36 6.63 -5.18 5.35
CA TYR A 36 6.51 -4.12 6.35
C TYR A 36 7.81 -3.99 7.16
N GLU A 37 8.39 -5.11 7.61
CA GLU A 37 9.65 -5.12 8.35
C GLU A 37 10.81 -4.53 7.54
N GLU A 38 10.88 -4.79 6.23
CA GLU A 38 11.90 -4.22 5.33
C GLU A 38 11.87 -2.68 5.33
N ILE A 39 10.68 -2.08 5.25
CA ILE A 39 10.54 -0.61 5.21
C ILE A 39 10.48 0.05 6.58
N LYS A 40 10.36 -0.72 7.66
CA LYS A 40 10.22 -0.21 9.04
C LYS A 40 11.35 0.74 9.42
N SER A 41 12.55 0.46 8.93
CA SER A 41 13.74 1.31 9.09
C SER A 41 13.60 2.72 8.47
N ILE A 42 12.75 2.87 7.45
CA ILE A 42 12.53 4.11 6.69
C ILE A 42 11.37 4.94 7.30
N ILE A 43 10.45 4.30 8.03
CA ILE A 43 9.27 4.96 8.64
C ILE A 43 9.64 6.17 9.52
N PRO A 44 10.69 6.14 10.38
CA PRO A 44 11.08 7.29 11.17
C PRO A 44 11.47 8.51 10.32
N GLU A 45 12.03 8.27 9.13
CA GLU A 45 12.40 9.31 8.18
C GLU A 45 11.15 9.88 7.50
N LEU A 46 10.23 9.02 7.08
CA LEU A 46 8.92 9.42 6.53
C LEU A 46 8.16 10.31 7.52
N LYS A 47 8.21 9.99 8.81
CA LYS A 47 7.58 10.76 9.90
C LYS A 47 8.11 12.18 10.05
N LYS A 48 9.33 12.47 9.60
CA LYS A 48 9.88 13.85 9.59
C LYS A 48 9.26 14.69 8.48
N ASN A 49 8.96 14.06 7.34
CA ASN A 49 8.42 14.72 6.15
C ASN A 49 6.89 14.83 6.16
N MET A 50 6.22 13.99 6.94
CA MET A 50 4.78 13.85 6.95
C MET A 50 4.21 14.17 8.34
N ASN A 51 3.09 14.90 8.39
CA ASN A 51 2.47 15.24 9.67
C ASN A 51 1.85 13.97 10.30
N SER A 52 2.53 13.43 11.32
CA SER A 52 2.11 12.20 12.00
C SER A 52 0.79 12.33 12.76
N THR A 53 0.34 13.54 13.07
CA THR A 53 -0.91 13.75 13.84
C THR A 53 -2.14 13.26 13.07
N PHE A 54 -2.08 13.23 11.73
CA PHE A 54 -3.18 12.77 10.88
C PHE A 54 -2.95 11.37 10.29
N LEU A 55 -1.72 10.85 10.38
CA LEU A 55 -1.31 9.60 9.74
C LEU A 55 -1.14 8.53 10.78
N THR A 56 -2.23 7.82 11.07
CA THR A 56 -2.22 6.72 12.06
C THR A 56 -1.23 5.61 11.72
N ALA A 57 -0.82 5.46 10.46
CA ALA A 57 0.23 4.54 10.06
C ALA A 57 1.63 4.91 10.60
N LEU A 58 1.84 6.16 11.04
CA LEU A 58 3.11 6.67 11.58
C LEU A 58 3.09 6.78 13.11
N HIS A 59 2.03 6.32 13.76
CA HIS A 59 1.96 6.24 15.21
C HIS A 59 2.90 5.13 15.72
N ASN A 60 3.44 5.29 16.93
CA ASN A 60 4.44 4.36 17.47
C ASN A 60 3.87 2.96 17.74
N ASP A 61 2.56 2.87 17.95
CA ASP A 61 1.79 1.65 18.21
C ASP A 61 1.06 1.13 16.95
N ALA A 62 1.38 1.66 15.77
CA ALA A 62 0.71 1.31 14.53
C ALA A 62 0.83 -0.18 14.21
N GLU A 63 2.01 -0.76 14.40
CA GLU A 63 2.27 -2.18 14.17
C GLU A 63 1.44 -3.10 15.07
N GLU A 64 1.30 -2.76 16.34
CA GLU A 64 0.54 -3.58 17.30
C GLU A 64 -0.98 -3.44 17.12
N LYS A 65 -1.44 -2.24 16.77
CA LYS A 65 -2.89 -1.95 16.69
C LYS A 65 -3.51 -2.20 15.32
N GLN A 66 -2.72 -2.17 14.25
CA GLN A 66 -3.24 -2.31 12.90
C GLN A 66 -3.04 -3.74 12.42
N GLN A 67 -4.13 -4.37 12.00
CA GLN A 67 -4.06 -5.71 11.43
C GLN A 67 -3.19 -5.76 10.16
N TRP A 68 -3.16 -4.66 9.38
CA TRP A 68 -2.41 -4.57 8.12
C TRP A 68 -1.65 -3.23 8.05
N PRO A 69 -0.53 -3.09 8.77
CA PRO A 69 0.20 -1.82 8.87
C PRO A 69 0.67 -1.30 7.51
N LEU A 70 1.23 -2.18 6.67
CA LEU A 70 1.69 -1.83 5.31
C LEU A 70 0.55 -1.31 4.43
N LEU A 71 -0.58 -2.03 4.39
CA LEU A 71 -1.76 -1.60 3.63
C LEU A 71 -2.23 -0.20 4.06
N ASN A 72 -2.28 0.06 5.36
CA ASN A 72 -2.70 1.34 5.89
C ASN A 72 -1.69 2.46 5.56
N LEU A 73 -0.39 2.17 5.69
CA LEU A 73 0.68 3.09 5.33
C LEU A 73 0.60 3.52 3.88
N ILE A 74 0.56 2.57 2.95
CA ILE A 74 0.48 2.83 1.51
C ILE A 74 -0.79 3.63 1.18
N ARG A 75 -1.94 3.25 1.74
CA ARG A 75 -3.20 3.98 1.57
C ARG A 75 -3.08 5.44 2.00
N GLN A 76 -2.47 5.68 3.16
CA GLN A 76 -2.31 7.03 3.72
C GLN A 76 -1.31 7.87 2.92
N ILE A 77 -0.18 7.29 2.49
CA ILE A 77 0.77 7.95 1.58
C ILE A 77 0.06 8.37 0.29
N LEU A 78 -0.64 7.45 -0.37
CA LEU A 78 -1.38 7.75 -1.60
C LEU A 78 -2.40 8.87 -1.40
N HIS A 79 -3.15 8.83 -0.29
CA HIS A 79 -4.17 9.83 0.00
C HIS A 79 -3.60 11.24 0.22
N VAL A 80 -2.46 11.37 0.91
CA VAL A 80 -1.76 12.67 1.07
C VAL A 80 -1.44 13.28 -0.30
N TYR A 81 -1.09 12.44 -1.27
CA TYR A 81 -0.76 12.84 -2.63
C TYR A 81 -1.94 12.79 -3.61
N LYS A 82 -3.18 12.82 -3.12
CA LYS A 82 -4.41 12.87 -3.95
C LYS A 82 -4.56 11.66 -4.88
N TYR A 83 -4.13 10.50 -4.40
CA TYR A 83 -4.41 9.22 -5.04
C TYR A 83 -5.42 8.42 -4.22
N LYS A 84 -6.41 7.88 -4.92
CA LYS A 84 -7.39 6.95 -4.38
C LYS A 84 -7.00 5.52 -4.69
N MET A 85 -7.09 4.66 -3.67
CA MET A 85 -6.84 3.23 -3.78
C MET A 85 -8.17 2.47 -3.69
N THR A 86 -8.65 1.95 -4.82
CA THR A 86 -9.98 1.30 -4.93
C THR A 86 -9.84 -0.21 -5.03
N PRO A 87 -10.52 -1.01 -4.19
CA PRO A 87 -10.45 -2.47 -4.27
C PRO A 87 -11.16 -3.01 -5.51
N ILE A 88 -10.50 -3.91 -6.24
CA ILE A 88 -11.06 -4.59 -7.40
C ILE A 88 -10.84 -6.11 -7.31
N ARG A 89 -11.67 -6.88 -8.01
CA ARG A 89 -11.54 -8.34 -8.15
C ARG A 89 -11.37 -8.70 -9.61
N LYS A 90 -10.41 -9.56 -9.92
CA LYS A 90 -10.21 -10.11 -11.26
C LYS A 90 -10.38 -11.63 -11.23
N SER A 91 -10.92 -12.17 -12.32
CA SER A 91 -11.10 -13.62 -12.49
C SER A 91 -9.75 -14.31 -12.57
N ASP A 92 -9.55 -15.39 -11.82
CA ASP A 92 -8.32 -16.18 -11.77
C ASP A 92 -8.59 -17.65 -12.17
N GLY A 93 -9.43 -17.81 -13.18
CA GLY A 93 -9.91 -19.10 -13.65
C GLY A 93 -10.96 -19.74 -12.74
N TYR A 94 -11.01 -21.07 -12.76
CA TYR A 94 -11.99 -21.87 -12.03
C TYR A 94 -11.28 -22.99 -11.25
N THR A 95 -11.90 -23.49 -10.19
CA THR A 95 -11.49 -24.74 -9.53
C THR A 95 -11.84 -25.94 -10.41
N ILE A 96 -11.32 -27.11 -10.06
CA ILE A 96 -11.69 -28.38 -10.70
C ILE A 96 -13.21 -28.60 -10.61
N ASP A 97 -13.82 -28.19 -9.50
CA ASP A 97 -15.28 -28.19 -9.29
C ASP A 97 -16.04 -27.05 -10.02
N LYS A 98 -15.41 -26.40 -11.01
CA LYS A 98 -15.97 -25.27 -11.78
C LYS A 98 -16.41 -24.05 -10.96
N LYS A 99 -15.88 -23.85 -9.74
CA LYS A 99 -16.12 -22.63 -8.96
C LYS A 99 -15.15 -21.53 -9.39
N LYS A 100 -15.66 -20.32 -9.65
CA LYS A 100 -14.83 -19.19 -10.11
C LYS A 100 -13.86 -18.74 -9.02
N LYS A 101 -12.58 -18.61 -9.38
CA LYS A 101 -11.53 -18.07 -8.52
C LYS A 101 -11.38 -16.57 -8.78
N PHE A 102 -11.03 -15.83 -7.72
CA PHE A 102 -10.81 -14.39 -7.81
C PHE A 102 -9.51 -14.00 -7.14
N LYS A 103 -8.71 -13.18 -7.83
CA LYS A 103 -7.62 -12.42 -7.25
C LYS A 103 -8.08 -11.01 -6.91
N ARG A 104 -7.58 -10.48 -5.80
CA ARG A 104 -7.95 -9.16 -5.28
C ARG A 104 -6.79 -8.20 -5.51
N TYR A 105 -7.11 -7.03 -6.05
CA TYR A 105 -6.15 -5.98 -6.32
C TYR A 105 -6.68 -4.65 -5.78
N PHE A 106 -5.82 -3.65 -5.77
CA PHE A 106 -6.20 -2.26 -5.63
C PHE A 106 -5.80 -1.50 -6.90
N LEU A 107 -6.74 -0.73 -7.44
CA LEU A 107 -6.51 0.21 -8.51
C LEU A 107 -6.17 1.58 -7.92
N ILE A 108 -5.06 2.16 -8.35
CA ILE A 108 -4.66 3.51 -7.98
C ILE A 108 -5.16 4.47 -9.05
N GLN A 109 -5.85 5.53 -8.64
CA GLN A 109 -6.29 6.59 -9.53
C GLN A 109 -6.08 7.95 -8.88
N HIS A 110 -5.75 8.96 -9.68
CA HIS A 110 -5.76 10.33 -9.19
C HIS A 110 -7.18 10.73 -8.77
N GLU A 111 -7.30 11.42 -7.64
CA GLU A 111 -8.56 11.95 -7.10
C GLU A 111 -8.97 13.27 -7.77
#